data_AF-A0A528CMS5-F1
#
_entry.id   AF-A0A528CMS5-F1
#
_cell.length_a   1.000
_cell.length_b   1.000
_cell.length_c   1.000
_cell.angle_alpha   90.00
_cell.angle_beta   90.00
_cell.angle_gamma   90.00
#
_symmetry.space_group_name_H-M   'P 1'
#
loop_
_entity.id
_entity.type
_entity.pdbx_description
1 polymer ?
#
loop_
_entity_poly.entity_id
_entity_poly.type
_entity_poly.pdbx_seq_one_letter_code
_entity_poly.pdbx_strand_id
1 'polypeptide(L)'
;DRKLREEMQLEFRRIQRELGVTTINVTHDQREALVVSDDIVVMDQGEIQQKAQPIHTYRQPRNAFVANFIGVTNFIAGTARAVSEAGDVSI
;
A
#
# COMPACT_ATOMS: atom_id res chain seq x y z
N ASP A 1 -10.46 12.00 19.34
CA ASP A 1 -10.53 10.62 19.82
C ASP A 1 -10.19 9.67 18.68
N ARG A 2 -9.08 8.93 18.78
CA ARG A 2 -8.59 8.05 17.69
C ARG A 2 -9.42 6.77 17.60
N LYS A 3 -9.82 6.26 18.77
CA LYS A 3 -10.50 4.98 18.92
C LYS A 3 -11.91 5.04 18.33
N LEU A 4 -12.63 6.13 18.62
CA LEU A 4 -13.94 6.39 18.04
C LEU A 4 -13.89 6.52 16.51
N ARG A 5 -12.82 7.11 15.96
CA ARG A 5 -12.67 7.26 14.51
C ARG A 5 -12.45 5.91 13.82
N GLU A 6 -11.65 5.03 14.41
CA GLU A 6 -11.42 3.67 13.92
C GLU A 6 -12.70 2.83 13.98
N GLU A 7 -13.44 2.90 15.08
CA GLU A 7 -14.75 2.23 15.22
C GLU A 7 -15.75 2.71 14.15
N MET A 8 -15.82 4.01 13.91
CA MET A 8 -16.69 4.56 12.87
C MET A 8 -16.33 4.09 11.46
N GLN A 9 -15.04 3.93 11.15
CA GLN A 9 -14.59 3.43 9.84
C GLN A 9 -15.00 1.97 9.61
N LEU A 10 -14.90 1.14 10.64
CA LEU A 10 -15.34 -0.25 10.59
C LEU A 10 -16.87 -0.34 10.40
N GLU A 11 -17.61 0.50 11.12
CA GLU A 11 -19.07 0.50 11.04
C GLU A 11 -19.57 1.00 9.68
N PHE A 12 -18.91 2.02 9.12
CA PHE A 12 -19.21 2.49 7.77
C PHE A 12 -18.98 1.39 6.72
N ARG A 13 -17.89 0.61 6.87
CA ARG A 13 -17.62 -0.55 6.01
C ARG A 13 -18.70 -1.63 6.15
N ARG A 14 -19.17 -1.91 7.38
CA ARG A 14 -20.25 -2.87 7.63
C ARG A 14 -21.53 -2.45 6.91
N ILE A 15 -21.94 -1.19 7.06
CA ILE A 15 -23.14 -0.65 6.41
C ILE A 15 -23.04 -0.74 4.89
N GLN A 16 -21.90 -0.35 4.29
CA GLN A 16 -21.71 -0.47 2.84
C GLN A 16 -21.87 -1.90 2.34
N ARG A 17 -21.29 -2.87 3.07
CA ARG A 17 -21.38 -4.30 2.74
C ARG A 17 -22.80 -4.82 2.85
N GLU A 18 -23.53 -4.41 3.89
CA GLU A 18 -24.93 -4.79 4.09
C GLU A 18 -25.86 -4.23 3.01
N LEU A 19 -25.60 -2.99 2.55
CA LEU A 19 -26.37 -2.35 1.50
C LEU A 19 -26.03 -2.87 0.09
N GLY A 20 -24.88 -3.54 -0.09
CA GLY A 20 -24.46 -4.09 -1.38
C GLY A 20 -24.20 -3.04 -2.47
N VAL A 21 -23.96 -1.79 -2.08
CA VAL A 21 -23.74 -0.68 -3.03
C VAL A 21 -22.29 -0.64 -3.49
N THR A 22 -22.07 -0.32 -4.76
CA THR A 22 -20.72 -0.06 -5.26
C THR A 22 -20.22 1.26 -4.69
N THR A 23 -19.13 1.21 -3.92
CA THR A 23 -18.58 2.39 -3.26
C THR A 23 -17.18 2.70 -3.78
N ILE A 24 -16.93 3.98 -4.09
CA ILE A 24 -15.60 4.50 -4.40
C ILE A 24 -15.22 5.47 -3.29
N ASN A 25 -14.15 5.13 -2.56
CA ASN A 25 -13.57 6.02 -1.55
C ASN A 25 -12.27 6.64 -2.10
N VAL A 26 -12.14 7.97 -1.99
CA VAL A 26 -10.94 8.70 -2.40
C VAL A 26 -10.32 9.32 -1.16
N THR A 27 -9.10 8.89 -0.83
CA THR A 27 -8.41 9.36 0.37
C THR A 27 -6.92 9.53 0.09
N HIS A 28 -6.29 10.39 0.88
CA HIS A 28 -4.83 10.50 0.95
C HIS A 28 -4.26 9.72 2.15
N ASP A 29 -5.09 9.20 3.05
CA ASP A 29 -4.63 8.37 4.17
C ASP A 29 -4.50 6.91 3.71
N GLN A 30 -3.24 6.48 3.68
CA GLN A 30 -2.81 5.15 3.28
C GLN A 30 -3.46 4.05 4.11
N ARG A 31 -3.61 4.27 5.43
CA ARG A 31 -4.19 3.28 6.35
C ARG A 31 -5.67 3.08 6.09
N GLU A 32 -6.38 4.15 5.78
CA GLU A 32 -7.81 4.08 5.47
C GLU A 32 -8.03 3.25 4.20
N ALA A 33 -7.23 3.50 3.16
CA ALA A 33 -7.28 2.72 1.91
C ALA A 33 -6.96 1.22 2.13
N LEU A 34 -6.01 0.92 3.01
CA LEU A 34 -5.62 -0.47 3.33
C LEU A 34 -6.67 -1.22 4.16
N VAL A 35 -7.41 -0.53 5.03
CA VAL A 35 -8.34 -1.15 5.99
C VAL A 35 -9.74 -1.31 5.41
N VAL A 36 -10.22 -0.33 4.63
CA VAL A 36 -11.63 -0.25 4.23
C VAL A 36 -11.89 -0.86 2.86
N SER A 37 -10.93 -0.76 1.93
CA SER A 37 -11.13 -1.13 0.52
C SER A 37 -10.88 -2.61 0.24
N ASP A 38 -11.62 -3.17 -0.72
CA ASP A 38 -11.38 -4.51 -1.24
C ASP A 38 -10.30 -4.51 -2.34
N ASP A 39 -10.25 -3.42 -3.14
CA ASP A 39 -9.20 -3.11 -4.11
C ASP A 39 -8.70 -1.68 -3.90
N ILE A 40 -7.40 -1.46 -4.12
CA ILE A 40 -6.78 -0.13 -4.06
C ILE A 40 -6.30 0.26 -5.46
N VAL A 41 -6.63 1.48 -5.86
CA VAL A 41 -6.08 2.12 -7.06
C VAL A 41 -5.19 3.27 -6.62
N VAL A 42 -3.90 3.16 -6.92
CA VAL A 42 -2.92 4.22 -6.70
C VAL A 42 -2.75 4.98 -8.01
N MET A 43 -2.88 6.31 -7.95
CA MET A 43 -2.77 7.19 -9.10
C MET A 43 -1.70 8.25 -8.87
N ASP A 44 -1.01 8.63 -9.94
CA ASP A 44 -0.08 9.76 -9.98
C ASP A 44 -0.21 10.46 -11.33
N GLN A 45 -0.23 11.80 -11.34
CA GLN A 45 -0.34 12.64 -12.54
C GLN A 45 -1.48 12.25 -13.51
N GLY A 46 -2.59 11.73 -12.98
CA GLY A 46 -3.73 11.29 -13.80
C GLY A 46 -3.60 9.89 -14.38
N GLU A 47 -2.51 9.17 -14.11
CA GLU A 47 -2.29 7.79 -14.53
C GLU A 47 -2.42 6.80 -13.37
N ILE A 48 -2.94 5.61 -13.65
CA ILE A 48 -2.99 4.52 -12.67
C ILE A 48 -1.61 3.88 -12.56
N GLN A 49 -0.99 4.02 -11.39
CA GLN A 49 0.29 3.41 -11.08
C GLN A 49 0.13 1.92 -10.73
N GLN A 50 -0.92 1.59 -9.97
CA GLN A 50 -1.25 0.21 -9.60
C GLN A 50 -2.71 0.07 -9.20
N LYS A 51 -3.35 -1.02 -9.64
CA LYS A 51 -4.62 -1.52 -9.11
C LYS A 51 -4.41 -2.92 -8.57
N ALA A 52 -4.58 -3.13 -7.27
CA ALA A 52 -4.50 -4.45 -6.65
C ALA A 52 -5.15 -4.47 -5.25
N GLN A 53 -5.40 -5.67 -4.74
CA GLN A 53 -5.84 -5.89 -3.36
C GLN A 53 -4.85 -5.26 -2.35
N PRO A 54 -5.33 -4.82 -1.17
CA PRO A 54 -4.50 -4.17 -0.15
C PRO A 54 -3.18 -4.90 0.16
N ILE A 55 -3.24 -6.23 0.30
CA ILE A 55 -2.06 -7.05 0.63
C ILE A 55 -1.01 -7.05 -0.49
N HIS A 56 -1.43 -7.09 -1.75
CA HIS A 56 -0.52 -7.04 -2.90
C HIS A 56 0.03 -5.64 -3.11
N THR A 57 -0.80 -4.62 -2.94
CA THR A 57 -0.38 -3.22 -3.00
C THR A 57 0.69 -2.91 -1.93
N TYR A 58 0.60 -3.52 -0.74
CA TYR A 58 1.63 -3.41 0.31
C TYR A 58 2.88 -4.27 0.06
N ARG A 59 2.70 -5.56 -0.27
CA ARG A 59 3.83 -6.52 -0.36
C ARG A 59 4.56 -6.50 -1.69
N GLN A 60 3.90 -6.08 -2.76
CA GLN A 60 4.39 -6.15 -4.14
C GLN A 60 4.05 -4.83 -4.87
N PRO A 61 4.64 -3.70 -4.43
CA PRO A 61 4.49 -2.45 -5.15
C PRO A 61 5.14 -2.55 -6.53
N ARG A 62 4.44 -2.11 -7.57
CA ARG A 62 4.90 -2.16 -8.97
C ARG A 62 6.02 -1.16 -9.28
N ASN A 63 6.12 -0.09 -8.51
CA ASN A 63 7.14 0.94 -8.70
C ASN A 63 7.46 1.65 -7.37
N ALA A 64 8.50 2.47 -7.38
CA ALA A 64 8.96 3.20 -6.19
C ALA A 64 7.90 4.18 -5.66
N PHE A 65 7.08 4.78 -6.54
CA PHE A 65 6.00 5.68 -6.12
C PHE A 65 4.97 4.92 -5.27
N VAL A 66 4.48 3.77 -5.74
CA VAL A 66 3.51 2.96 -4.99
C VAL A 66 4.11 2.46 -3.67
N ALA A 67 5.37 2.04 -3.69
CA ALA A 67 6.07 1.64 -2.46
C ALA A 67 6.12 2.79 -1.44
N ASN A 68 6.50 3.99 -1.88
CA ASN A 68 6.54 5.18 -1.05
C ASN A 68 5.14 5.64 -0.59
N PHE A 69 4.12 5.41 -1.41
CA PHE A 69 2.76 5.83 -1.14
C PHE A 69 2.04 4.95 -0.12
N ILE A 70 2.37 3.67 0.01
CA ILE A 70 1.58 2.72 0.82
C ILE A 70 2.14 2.54 2.24
N GLY A 71 3.42 2.87 2.45
CA GLY A 71 4.03 2.73 3.77
C GLY A 71 5.32 3.51 3.96
N VAL A 72 5.85 3.43 5.18
CA VAL A 72 7.15 3.98 5.57
C VAL A 72 8.24 3.08 4.98
N THR A 73 8.71 3.44 3.80
CA THR A 73 9.68 2.64 3.04
C THR A 73 11.03 3.34 3.04
N ASN A 74 12.09 2.60 3.34
CA ASN A 74 13.46 3.11 3.22
C ASN A 74 14.01 2.74 1.84
N PHE A 75 14.27 3.74 1.01
CA PHE A 75 14.98 3.55 -0.25
C PHE A 75 16.48 3.67 0.02
N ILE A 76 17.22 2.60 -0.26
CA ILE A 76 18.67 2.55 -0.12
C ILE A 76 19.27 2.42 -1.52
N ALA A 77 20.08 3.40 -1.92
CA ALA A 77 20.84 3.31 -3.15
C ALA A 77 21.97 2.29 -2.99
N GLY A 78 22.08 1.35 -3.92
CA GLY A 78 23.13 0.34 -3.95
C GLY A 78 23.55 0.04 -5.37
N THR A 79 24.82 -0.31 -5.55
CA THR A 79 25.32 -0.82 -6.82
C THR A 79 25.42 -2.33 -6.71
N ALA A 80 24.75 -3.06 -7.61
CA ALA A 80 24.87 -4.51 -7.67
C ALA A 80 26.30 -4.87 -8.07
N ARG A 81 27.02 -5.60 -7.21
CA ARG A 81 28.33 -6.15 -7.53
C ARG A 81 28.17 -7.66 -7.73
N ALA A 82 28.63 -8.17 -8.86
CA ALA A 82 28.65 -9.61 -9.09
C ALA A 82 29.55 -10.26 -8.04
N VAL A 83 29.02 -11.26 -7.33
CA VAL A 83 29.79 -12.07 -6.40
C VAL A 83 30.38 -13.21 -7.21
N SER A 84 31.68 -13.16 -7.48
CA SER A 84 32.41 -14.35 -7.93
C SER A 84 32.57 -15.27 -6.74
N GLU A 85 32.18 -16.54 -6.85
CA GLU A 85 32.52 -17.57 -5.87
C GLU A 85 34.04 -17.69 -5.76
N ALA A 86 34.63 -16.99 -4.80
CA ALA A 86 35.94 -17.29 -4.24
C ALA A 86 35.95 -16.70 -2.84
N GLY A 87 35.92 -17.58 -1.84
CA GLY A 87 36.05 -17.20 -0.45
C GLY A 87 37.36 -16.43 -0.23
N ASP A 88 37.26 -15.28 0.39
CA ASP A 88 37.99 -14.99 1.62
C ASP A 88 37.40 -13.72 2.22
N VAL A 89 36.68 -13.89 3.33
CA VAL A 89 36.31 -12.78 4.21
C VAL A 89 37.45 -12.66 5.21
N SER A 90 38.35 -11.70 4.99
CA SER A 90 39.21 -11.15 6.04
C SER A 90 38.67 -9.78 6.43
N ILE A 91 38.39 -9.64 7.72
CA ILE A 91 37.80 -8.49 8.41
C ILE A 91 38.65 -7.23 8.22
#